data_AF-A0A1V6X4X5-F1
#
_entry.id   AF-A0A1V6X4X5-F1
#
_cell.length_a   1.000
_cell.length_b   1.000
_cell.length_c   1.000
_cell.angle_alpha   90.00
_cell.angle_beta   90.00
_cell.angle_gamma   90.00
#
_symmetry.space_group_name_H-M   'P 1'
#
loop_
_entity.id
_entity.type
_entity.pdbx_description
1 polymer ?
#
loop_
_entity_poly.entity_id
_entity_poly.type
_entity_poly.pdbx_seq_one_letter_code
_entity_poly.pdbx_strand_id
1 'polypeptide(L)'
;MEPELESLIGYQFHDRSLIEEALEEAGPQTEGNERLALLGDKVLSLMLLHRWYMEGNTTEQGTNLLQIYASNKQLTSRARALDFPKFITQRLDLKRSVPDHTLATTLKAILGAVWLDSEESVRKVKNSMENIGLYPPEISLYPPKFGNQKR
;
A
#
# COMPACT_ATOMS: atom_id res chain seq x y z
N MET A 1 -8.70 -18.51 4.43
CA MET A 1 -8.66 -17.03 4.49
C MET A 1 -7.49 -16.51 3.68
N GLU A 2 -6.28 -17.02 3.91
CA GLU A 2 -5.09 -16.64 3.13
C GLU A 2 -5.21 -16.79 1.60
N PRO A 3 -5.79 -17.88 1.03
CA PRO A 3 -5.85 -18.02 -0.43
C PRO A 3 -6.69 -16.94 -1.13
N GLU A 4 -7.71 -16.42 -0.44
CA GLU A 4 -8.55 -15.32 -0.95
C GLU A 4 -7.74 -14.02 -0.99
N LEU A 5 -7.03 -13.71 0.10
CA LEU A 5 -6.17 -12.53 0.18
C LEU A 5 -5.03 -12.61 -0.84
N GLU A 6 -4.36 -13.75 -0.96
CA GLU A 6 -3.28 -13.98 -1.93
C GLU A 6 -3.75 -13.83 -3.38
N SER A 7 -4.98 -14.28 -3.67
CA SER A 7 -5.62 -14.03 -4.96
C SER A 7 -5.95 -12.55 -5.17
N LEU A 8 -6.41 -11.86 -4.13
CA LEU A 8 -6.75 -10.43 -4.18
C LEU A 8 -5.52 -9.56 -4.43
N ILE A 9 -4.40 -9.86 -3.79
CA ILE A 9 -3.12 -9.16 -4.00
C ILE A 9 -2.37 -9.69 -5.24
N GLY A 10 -2.76 -10.85 -5.77
CA GLY A 10 -2.09 -11.56 -6.87
C GLY A 10 -0.64 -11.94 -6.56
N TYR A 11 -0.38 -12.38 -5.33
CA TYR A 11 0.91 -12.83 -4.85
C TYR A 11 0.73 -14.02 -3.92
N GLN A 12 1.49 -15.09 -4.16
CA GLN A 12 1.54 -16.26 -3.30
C GLN A 12 2.83 -16.22 -2.50
N PHE A 13 2.72 -16.20 -1.17
CA PHE A 13 3.85 -16.11 -0.26
C PHE A 13 4.56 -17.45 -0.11
N HIS A 14 5.88 -17.43 -0.20
CA HIS A 14 6.73 -18.57 0.13
C HIS A 14 6.89 -18.69 1.65
N ASP A 15 7.13 -17.57 2.33
CA ASP A 15 7.17 -17.43 3.77
C ASP A 15 5.84 -16.89 4.31
N ARG A 16 5.07 -17.78 4.96
CA ARG A 16 3.76 -17.43 5.53
C ARG A 16 3.86 -16.46 6.70
N SER A 17 5.00 -16.43 7.41
CA SER A 17 5.15 -15.54 8.56
C SER A 17 5.07 -14.07 8.16
N LEU A 18 5.46 -13.72 6.93
CA LEU A 18 5.40 -12.35 6.43
C LEU A 18 3.96 -11.86 6.20
N ILE A 19 3.07 -12.71 5.69
CA ILE A 19 1.67 -12.32 5.51
C ILE A 19 0.91 -12.36 6.84
N GLU A 20 1.26 -13.27 7.75
CA GLU A 20 0.74 -13.29 9.11
C GLU A 20 1.12 -12.01 9.87
N GLU A 21 2.41 -11.62 9.86
CA GLU A 21 2.90 -10.37 10.46
C GLU A 21 2.22 -9.16 9.82
N ALA A 22 2.06 -9.12 8.49
CA ALA A 22 1.42 -7.99 7.82
C ALA A 22 -0.05 -7.76 8.23
N LEU A 23 -0.74 -8.82 8.66
CA LEU A 23 -2.15 -8.79 9.08
C LEU A 23 -2.33 -8.57 10.59
N GLU A 24 -1.26 -8.59 11.37
CA GLU A 24 -1.33 -8.43 12.83
C GLU A 24 -1.44 -6.96 13.23
N GLU A 25 -2.52 -6.59 13.94
CA GLU A 25 -2.68 -5.25 14.49
C GLU A 25 -1.73 -5.00 15.68
N ALA A 26 -0.99 -3.90 15.64
CA ALA A 26 -0.10 -3.48 16.72
C ALA A 26 -0.81 -3.29 18.08
N GLY A 27 -0.09 -3.58 19.17
CA GLY A 27 -0.61 -3.47 20.53
C GLY A 27 0.46 -3.25 21.60
N PRO A 28 0.09 -3.24 22.89
CA PRO A 28 1.01 -2.96 24.00
C PRO A 28 2.18 -3.95 24.12
N GLN A 29 2.05 -5.15 23.55
CA GLN A 29 3.00 -6.25 23.68
C GLN A 29 3.64 -6.67 22.35
N THR A 30 3.21 -6.08 21.23
CA THR A 30 3.64 -6.44 19.88
C THR A 30 3.62 -5.20 19.00
N GLU A 31 4.68 -5.00 18.21
CA GLU A 31 4.67 -3.98 17.17
C GLU A 31 3.74 -4.36 16.00
N GLY A 32 3.29 -5.61 15.95
CA GLY A 32 2.46 -6.14 14.86
C GLY A 32 3.07 -5.82 13.50
N ASN A 33 2.22 -5.33 12.60
CA ASN A 33 2.61 -5.01 11.23
C ASN A 33 3.40 -3.70 11.03
N GLU A 34 3.72 -2.93 12.08
CA GLU A 34 4.30 -1.59 11.95
C GLU A 34 5.71 -1.60 11.31
N ARG A 35 6.53 -2.61 11.62
CA ARG A 35 7.88 -2.73 11.04
C ARG A 35 7.83 -2.99 9.54
N LEU A 36 6.98 -3.93 9.12
CA LEU A 36 6.72 -4.19 7.70
C LEU A 36 6.09 -2.97 7.02
N ALA A 37 5.18 -2.27 7.68
CA ALA A 37 4.54 -1.08 7.14
C ALA A 37 5.53 0.06 6.91
N LEU A 38 6.51 0.23 7.80
CA LEU A 38 7.55 1.24 7.63
C LEU A 38 8.39 0.99 6.38
N LEU A 39 8.80 -0.26 6.13
CA LEU A 39 9.49 -0.66 4.90
C LEU A 39 8.57 -0.47 3.69
N GLY A 40 7.35 -0.98 3.77
CA GLY A 40 6.36 -0.94 2.71
C GLY A 40 5.95 0.46 2.28
N ASP A 41 5.96 1.44 3.19
CA ASP A 41 5.76 2.86 2.89
C ASP A 41 6.81 3.39 1.90
N LYS A 42 8.07 2.98 2.10
CA LYS A 42 9.19 3.37 1.23
C LYS A 42 9.19 2.60 -0.07
N VAL A 43 8.81 1.32 -0.05
CA VAL A 43 8.59 0.52 -1.26
C VAL A 43 7.49 1.14 -2.11
N LEU A 44 6.32 1.44 -1.55
CA LEU A 44 5.21 2.13 -2.24
C LEU A 44 5.68 3.44 -2.88
N SER A 45 6.39 4.26 -2.13
CA SER A 45 6.91 5.55 -2.62
C SER A 45 7.92 5.36 -3.75
N LEU A 46 8.85 4.41 -3.61
CA LEU A 46 9.84 4.08 -4.63
C LEU A 46 9.18 3.62 -5.93
N MET A 47 8.19 2.74 -5.86
CA MET A 47 7.50 2.21 -7.03
C MET A 47 6.78 3.31 -7.83
N LEU A 48 6.14 4.25 -7.13
CA LEU A 48 5.48 5.41 -7.72
C LEU A 48 6.50 6.37 -8.34
N LEU A 49 7.55 6.73 -7.59
CA LEU A 49 8.57 7.67 -8.05
C LEU A 49 9.46 7.11 -9.17
N HIS A 50 9.75 5.81 -9.16
CA HIS A 50 10.51 5.17 -10.23
C HIS A 50 9.77 5.33 -11.57
N ARG A 51 8.46 5.06 -11.61
CA ARG A 51 7.66 5.29 -12.81
C ARG A 51 7.60 6.76 -13.19
N TRP A 52 7.31 7.63 -12.23
CA TRP A 52 7.26 9.08 -12.45
C TRP A 52 8.54 9.61 -13.11
N TYR A 53 9.71 9.17 -12.62
CA TYR A 53 11.02 9.59 -13.13
C TYR A 53 11.24 9.14 -14.59
N MET A 54 10.91 7.89 -14.90
CA MET A 54 11.07 7.32 -16.25
C MET A 54 10.21 8.01 -17.30
N GLU A 55 9.10 8.64 -16.90
CA GLU A 55 8.20 9.38 -17.79
C GLU A 55 8.62 10.85 -18.00
N GLY A 56 9.70 11.32 -17.35
CA GLY A 56 10.21 12.69 -17.51
C GLY A 56 9.28 13.78 -16.95
N ASN A 57 8.44 13.43 -15.99
CA ASN A 57 7.48 14.33 -15.35
C ASN A 57 8.17 15.35 -14.41
N THR A 58 7.48 16.45 -14.10
CA THR A 58 7.98 17.48 -13.18
C THR A 58 7.96 17.02 -11.72
N THR A 59 8.80 17.62 -10.86
CA THR A 59 8.82 17.33 -9.41
C THR A 59 7.47 17.57 -8.73
N GLU A 60 6.69 18.54 -9.21
CA GLU A 60 5.31 18.79 -8.73
C GLU A 60 4.42 17.58 -9.01
N GLN A 61 4.46 17.02 -10.22
CA GLN A 61 3.69 15.82 -10.56
C GLN A 61 4.08 14.62 -9.69
N GLY A 62 5.37 14.46 -9.38
CA GLY A 62 5.86 13.38 -8.50
C GLY A 62 5.38 13.55 -7.06
N THR A 63 5.37 14.78 -6.56
CA THR A 63 4.86 15.11 -5.22
C THR A 63 3.35 14.85 -5.13
N ASN A 64 2.60 15.29 -6.14
CA ASN A 64 1.16 15.06 -6.24
C ASN A 64 0.83 13.57 -6.33
N LEU A 65 1.62 12.80 -7.10
CA LEU A 65 1.46 11.35 -7.21
C LEU A 65 1.53 10.67 -5.84
N LEU A 66 2.53 11.01 -5.02
CA LEU A 66 2.65 10.47 -3.66
C LEU A 66 1.49 10.89 -2.76
N GLN A 67 1.07 12.15 -2.81
CA GLN A 67 -0.07 12.63 -2.01
C GLN A 67 -1.37 11.90 -2.35
N ILE A 68 -1.59 11.61 -3.64
CA ILE A 68 -2.80 10.94 -4.11
C ILE A 68 -2.75 9.45 -3.76
N TYR A 69 -1.64 8.75 -4.02
CA TYR A 69 -1.60 7.27 -3.95
C TYR A 69 -0.99 6.71 -2.66
N ALA A 70 -0.12 7.46 -1.99
CA ALA A 70 0.60 6.99 -0.79
C ALA A 70 0.13 7.67 0.51
N SER A 71 -0.90 8.52 0.47
CA SER A 71 -1.48 9.07 1.69
C SER A 71 -2.26 8.03 2.48
N ASN A 72 -2.23 8.13 3.82
CA ASN A 72 -3.01 7.25 4.69
C ASN A 72 -4.51 7.29 4.35
N LYS A 73 -5.05 8.46 3.98
CA LYS A 73 -6.44 8.60 3.55
C LYS A 73 -6.75 7.72 2.33
N GLN A 74 -5.90 7.74 1.32
CA GLN A 74 -6.08 6.92 0.13
C GLN A 74 -5.98 5.43 0.47
N LEU A 75 -4.95 5.05 1.25
CA LEU A 75 -4.73 3.66 1.64
C LEU A 75 -5.90 3.10 2.45
N THR A 76 -6.39 3.84 3.44
CA THR A 76 -7.59 3.47 4.20
C THR A 76 -8.81 3.30 3.30
N SER A 77 -9.06 4.27 2.40
CA SER A 77 -10.18 4.22 1.46
C SER A 77 -10.09 2.95 0.59
N ARG A 78 -8.90 2.64 0.09
CA ARG A 78 -8.67 1.48 -0.75
C ARG A 78 -8.83 0.17 0.02
N ALA A 79 -8.30 0.09 1.23
CA ALA A 79 -8.46 -1.07 2.11
C ALA A 79 -9.94 -1.37 2.39
N ARG A 80 -10.74 -0.34 2.67
CA ARG A 80 -12.20 -0.50 2.85
C ARG A 80 -12.89 -0.97 1.57
N ALA A 81 -12.55 -0.38 0.41
CA ALA A 81 -13.14 -0.76 -0.87
C ALA A 81 -12.83 -2.22 -1.27
N LEU A 82 -11.72 -2.77 -0.79
CA LEU A 82 -11.29 -4.14 -1.01
C LEU A 82 -11.67 -5.09 0.15
N ASP A 83 -12.46 -4.61 1.11
CA ASP A 83 -12.94 -5.38 2.27
C ASP A 83 -11.80 -5.97 3.13
N PHE A 84 -10.68 -5.25 3.26
CA PHE A 84 -9.56 -5.65 4.12
C PHE A 84 -9.86 -5.84 5.61
N PRO A 85 -10.83 -5.14 6.24
CA PRO A 85 -11.13 -5.34 7.65
C PRO A 85 -11.35 -6.81 8.05
N LYS A 86 -11.83 -7.67 7.14
CA LYS A 86 -12.08 -9.10 7.41
C LYS A 86 -10.82 -9.96 7.49
N PHE A 87 -9.70 -9.50 6.91
CA PHE A 87 -8.43 -10.24 6.89
C PHE A 87 -7.53 -9.87 8.08
N ILE A 88 -7.77 -8.73 8.73
CA ILE A 88 -6.91 -8.22 9.79
C ILE A 88 -7.17 -8.97 11.08
N THR A 89 -6.09 -9.50 11.66
CA THR A 89 -6.10 -10.08 13.00
C THR A 89 -6.12 -8.94 14.01
N GLN A 90 -7.35 -8.53 14.37
CA GLN A 90 -7.55 -7.52 15.41
C GLN A 90 -7.13 -8.04 16.77
N ARG A 91 -6.78 -7.11 17.64
CA ARG A 91 -6.54 -7.46 19.04
C ARG A 91 -7.81 -7.98 19.71
N LEU A 92 -7.69 -9.13 20.36
CA LEU A 92 -8.80 -9.86 20.99
C LEU A 92 -9.47 -9.09 22.13
N ASP A 93 -8.77 -8.12 22.74
CA ASP A 93 -9.25 -7.32 23.87
C ASP A 93 -10.20 -6.19 23.45
N LEU A 94 -10.38 -5.93 22.15
CA LEU A 94 -11.16 -4.82 21.64
C LEU A 94 -12.22 -5.30 20.63
N LYS A 95 -13.48 -5.43 21.06
CA LYS A 95 -14.61 -5.57 20.12
C LYS A 95 -14.96 -4.22 19.50
N ARG A 96 -14.28 -3.87 18.41
CA ARG A 96 -14.54 -2.63 17.64
C ARG A 96 -14.35 -2.84 16.14
N SER A 97 -14.65 -1.81 15.35
CA SER A 97 -14.21 -1.79 13.95
C SER A 97 -12.69 -1.62 13.86
N VAL A 98 -12.09 -2.12 12.78
CA VAL A 98 -10.68 -1.83 12.47
C VAL A 98 -10.51 -0.30 12.33
N PRO A 99 -9.51 0.33 12.96
CA PRO A 99 -9.25 1.76 12.84
C PRO A 99 -8.68 2.07 11.46
N ASP A 100 -8.89 3.30 11.00
CA ASP A 100 -8.37 3.75 9.71
C ASP A 100 -6.85 3.67 9.60
N HIS A 101 -6.15 3.91 10.71
CA HIS A 101 -4.70 3.75 10.79
C HIS A 101 -4.28 2.32 10.46
N THR A 102 -4.82 1.33 11.17
CA THR A 102 -4.50 -0.09 10.97
C THR A 102 -4.78 -0.53 9.54
N LEU A 103 -5.83 -0.02 8.90
CA LEU A 103 -6.12 -0.31 7.48
C LEU A 103 -5.02 0.20 6.55
N ALA A 104 -4.58 1.45 6.74
CA ALA A 104 -3.48 2.00 5.95
C ALA A 104 -2.16 1.28 6.21
N THR A 105 -1.85 1.02 7.49
CA THR A 105 -0.66 0.27 7.93
C THR A 105 -0.63 -1.14 7.33
N THR A 106 -1.77 -1.84 7.31
CA THR A 106 -1.87 -3.19 6.72
C THR A 106 -1.51 -3.21 5.24
N LEU A 107 -2.04 -2.27 4.43
CA LEU A 107 -1.68 -2.22 3.01
C LEU A 107 -0.19 -1.96 2.80
N LYS A 108 0.41 -1.08 3.60
CA LYS A 108 1.87 -0.86 3.56
C LYS A 108 2.61 -2.13 3.95
N ALA A 109 2.20 -2.78 5.05
CA ALA A 109 2.84 -3.99 5.53
C ALA A 109 2.81 -5.12 4.50
N ILE A 110 1.70 -5.28 3.78
CA ILE A 110 1.60 -6.25 2.68
C ILE A 110 2.60 -5.94 1.58
N LEU A 111 2.79 -4.68 1.20
CA LEU A 111 3.81 -4.32 0.21
C LEU A 111 5.23 -4.59 0.72
N GLY A 112 5.49 -4.36 2.01
CA GLY A 112 6.74 -4.73 2.67
C GLY A 112 6.97 -6.25 2.68
N ALA A 113 5.92 -7.02 3.00
CA ALA A 113 5.94 -8.48 3.00
C ALA A 113 6.22 -9.04 1.59
N VAL A 114 5.51 -8.55 0.56
CA VAL A 114 5.76 -8.96 -0.83
C VAL A 114 7.17 -8.59 -1.26
N TRP A 115 7.67 -7.42 -0.88
CA TRP A 115 9.04 -6.99 -1.19
C TRP A 115 10.07 -7.98 -0.61
N LEU A 116 9.95 -8.36 0.65
CA LEU A 116 10.87 -9.29 1.29
C LEU A 116 10.74 -10.72 0.74
N ASP A 117 9.52 -11.25 0.63
CA ASP A 117 9.26 -12.62 0.16
C ASP A 117 9.69 -12.84 -1.29
N SER A 118 9.69 -11.77 -2.09
CA SER A 118 10.05 -11.82 -3.50
C SER A 118 11.50 -11.48 -3.80
N GLU A 119 12.36 -11.43 -2.78
CA GLU A 119 13.76 -11.02 -2.91
C GLU A 119 13.89 -9.66 -3.61
N GLU A 120 13.14 -8.66 -3.12
CA GLU A 120 13.22 -7.27 -3.57
C GLU A 120 12.73 -7.06 -5.03
N SER A 121 11.79 -7.88 -5.48
CA SER A 121 11.31 -7.86 -6.86
C SER A 121 10.34 -6.69 -7.13
N VAL A 122 10.86 -5.64 -7.77
CA VAL A 122 10.08 -4.52 -8.32
C VAL A 122 8.86 -5.00 -9.13
N ARG A 123 9.02 -6.04 -9.94
CA ARG A 123 7.93 -6.58 -10.77
C ARG A 123 6.80 -7.18 -9.93
N LYS A 124 7.14 -7.95 -8.88
CA LYS A 124 6.12 -8.59 -8.03
C LYS A 124 5.36 -7.56 -7.22
N VAL A 125 6.07 -6.59 -6.63
CA VAL A 125 5.43 -5.48 -5.92
C VAL A 125 4.53 -4.67 -6.85
N LYS A 126 4.98 -4.33 -8.06
CA LYS A 126 4.16 -3.62 -9.05
C LYS A 126 2.85 -4.37 -9.32
N ASN A 127 2.93 -5.67 -9.61
CA ASN A 127 1.74 -6.48 -9.88
C ASN A 127 0.77 -6.45 -8.68
N SER A 128 1.29 -6.56 -7.46
CA SER A 128 0.46 -6.47 -6.26
C SER A 128 -0.19 -5.11 -6.12
N MET A 129 0.56 -4.02 -6.33
CA MET A 129 0.01 -2.66 -6.32
C MET A 129 -1.08 -2.46 -7.38
N GLU A 130 -0.93 -3.03 -8.58
CA GLU A 130 -1.95 -2.98 -9.64
C GLU A 130 -3.23 -3.70 -9.20
N ASN A 131 -3.12 -4.92 -8.66
CA ASN A 131 -4.26 -5.70 -8.19
C ASN A 131 -5.03 -5.00 -7.07
N ILE A 132 -4.31 -4.40 -6.12
CA ILE A 132 -4.92 -3.65 -5.01
C ILE A 132 -5.15 -2.17 -5.35
N GLY A 133 -5.02 -1.75 -6.62
CA GLY A 133 -5.33 -0.40 -7.10
C GLY A 133 -4.56 0.74 -6.43
N LEU A 134 -3.30 0.48 -6.07
CA LEU A 134 -2.33 1.48 -5.59
C LEU A 134 -1.30 1.87 -6.66
N TYR A 135 -1.43 1.33 -7.88
CA TYR A 135 -0.64 1.75 -9.03
C TYR A 135 -1.57 2.44 -10.06
N PRO A 136 -1.36 3.72 -10.39
CA PRO A 136 -2.18 4.40 -11.39
C PRO A 136 -2.02 3.75 -12.77
N PRO A 137 -3.05 3.73 -13.64
CA PRO A 137 -2.87 3.37 -15.05
C PRO A 137 -2.08 4.44 -15.83
N GLU A 138 -2.26 5.72 -15.51
CA GLU A 138 -1.56 6.87 -16.13
C GLU A 138 -1.23 7.94 -15.07
N ILE A 139 -0.04 8.55 -15.16
CA ILE A 139 0.40 9.63 -14.23
C ILE A 139 -0.03 11.01 -14.76
N SER A 140 -0.21 11.20 -16.07
CA SER A 140 -0.36 12.54 -16.68
C SER A 140 -1.71 13.23 -16.44
N LEU A 141 -2.66 12.61 -15.75
CA LEU A 141 -4.03 13.11 -15.62
C LEU A 141 -4.30 13.97 -14.37
N TYR A 142 -3.33 14.16 -13.46
CA TYR A 142 -3.60 14.88 -12.19
C TYR A 142 -2.45 15.77 -11.69
N PRO A 143 -2.68 17.09 -11.40
CA PRO A 143 -3.76 17.98 -11.85
C PRO A 143 -3.37 18.77 -13.13
N PRO A 144 -4.33 19.43 -13.82
CA PRO A 144 -4.20 19.87 -15.20
C PRO A 144 -3.18 20.98 -15.40
N LYS A 145 -2.68 21.12 -16.65
CA LYS A 145 -1.99 22.31 -17.15
C LYS A 145 -2.65 23.55 -16.55
N PHE A 146 -1.91 24.32 -15.77
CA PHE A 146 -2.35 25.61 -15.28
C PHE A 146 -3.00 26.36 -16.45
N GLY A 147 -4.32 26.53 -16.38
CA GLY A 147 -5.02 27.45 -17.25
C GLY A 147 -4.35 28.80 -17.05
N ASN A 148 -3.86 29.37 -18.16
CA ASN A 148 -3.26 30.70 -18.22
C ASN A 148 -3.92 31.66 -17.21
N GLN A 149 -3.20 32.01 -16.14
CA GLN A 149 -3.50 33.23 -15.41
C GLN A 149 -3.01 34.39 -16.26
N LYS A 150 -3.85 34.82 -17.21
CA LYS A 150 -3.87 36.19 -17.65
C LYS A 150 -4.54 37.01 -16.54
N ARG A 151 -3.74 37.75 -15.77
CA ARG A 151 -3.85 39.21 -15.54
C ARG A 151 -2.85 39.64 -14.47
#